data_AF-A0A919C6M7-F1
#
_entry.id   AF-A0A919C6M7-F1
#
_cell.length_a   1.000
_cell.length_b   1.000
_cell.length_c   1.000
_cell.angle_alpha   90.00
_cell.angle_beta   90.00
_cell.angle_gamma   90.00
#
_symmetry.space_group_name_H-M   'P 1'
#
loop_
_entity.id
_entity.type
_entity.pdbx_description
1 polymer ?
#
loop_
_entity_poly.entity_id
_entity_poly.type
_entity_poly.pdbx_seq_one_letter_code
_entity_poly.pdbx_strand_id
1 'polypeptide(L)'
;MTEQTLAASPLPLADVISANVRILRRRKRWTQEQAGQEWETVTGRAVSAQTWYALERPGGRAWTADDIEAAAYLFDVEPVALLVPLDTCTQCDDQPPAGFICAACGVEGPRKA
;
A
#
# COMPACT_ATOMS: atom_id res chain seq x y z
N MET A 1 14.44 -17.16 -30.23
CA MET A 1 14.42 -15.94 -29.39
C MET A 1 13.07 -15.31 -29.59
N THR A 2 12.11 -15.58 -28.70
CA THR A 2 10.78 -14.99 -28.76
C THR A 2 10.85 -13.63 -28.10
N GLU A 3 10.64 -12.58 -28.90
CA GLU A 3 10.44 -11.21 -28.45
C GLU A 3 9.24 -11.18 -27.49
N GLN A 4 9.50 -10.80 -26.24
CA GLN A 4 8.44 -10.48 -25.29
C GLN A 4 7.83 -9.14 -25.69
N THR A 5 6.62 -9.18 -26.22
CA THR A 5 5.76 -8.01 -26.40
C THR A 5 5.54 -7.35 -25.04
N LEU A 6 6.22 -6.22 -24.77
CA LEU A 6 5.85 -5.32 -23.69
C LEU A 6 4.50 -4.70 -24.02
N ALA A 7 3.42 -5.29 -23.52
CA ALA A 7 2.10 -4.67 -23.55
C ALA A 7 2.12 -3.41 -22.65
N ALA A 8 2.11 -2.23 -23.26
CA ALA A 8 1.81 -0.96 -22.60
C ALA A 8 0.28 -0.73 -22.66
N SER A 9 -0.43 -0.33 -21.60
CA SER A 9 -0.03 0.16 -20.28
C SER A 9 -0.65 -0.67 -19.16
N PRO A 10 0.13 -1.29 -18.26
CA PRO A 10 -0.34 -1.55 -16.92
C PRO A 10 -0.60 -0.18 -16.26
N LEU A 11 -1.43 -0.10 -15.22
CA LEU A 11 -1.66 1.13 -14.44
C LEU A 11 -0.35 1.93 -14.24
N PRO A 12 -0.37 3.28 -14.24
CA PRO A 12 0.83 4.06 -13.92
C PRO A 12 1.53 3.48 -12.70
N LEU A 13 2.86 3.36 -12.75
CA LEU A 13 3.62 2.72 -11.66
C LEU A 13 3.33 3.35 -10.29
N ALA A 14 3.08 4.65 -10.26
CA ALA A 14 2.62 5.35 -9.07
C ALA A 14 1.31 4.80 -8.50
N ASP A 15 0.34 4.44 -9.35
CA ASP A 15 -0.93 3.83 -8.92
C ASP A 15 -0.73 2.42 -8.36
N VAL A 16 0.21 1.65 -8.93
CA VAL A 16 0.60 0.32 -8.41
C VAL A 16 1.20 0.48 -7.01
N ILE A 17 2.15 1.39 -6.83
CA ILE A 17 2.78 1.67 -5.53
C ILE A 17 1.73 2.14 -4.52
N SER A 18 0.86 3.08 -4.90
CA SER A 18 -0.22 3.58 -4.05
C SER A 18 -1.19 2.47 -3.61
N ALA A 19 -1.56 1.56 -4.51
CA ALA A 19 -2.39 0.41 -4.18
C ALA A 19 -1.67 -0.55 -3.20
N ASN A 20 -0.38 -0.82 -3.43
CA ASN A 20 0.42 -1.69 -2.59
C ASN A 20 0.59 -1.12 -1.18
N VAL A 21 0.91 0.17 -1.05
CA VAL A 21 0.99 0.87 0.24
C VAL A 21 -0.34 0.75 1.00
N ARG A 22 -1.47 0.90 0.31
CA ARG A 22 -2.80 0.72 0.91
C ARG A 22 -3.01 -0.69 1.44
N ILE A 23 -2.63 -1.71 0.67
CA ILE A 23 -2.74 -3.13 1.06
C ILE A 23 -1.88 -3.39 2.30
N LEU A 24 -0.61 -2.99 2.26
CA LEU A 24 0.35 -3.21 3.34
C LEU A 24 -0.08 -2.50 4.63
N ARG A 25 -0.56 -1.26 4.55
CA ARG A 25 -1.13 -0.54 5.71
C ARG A 25 -2.30 -1.31 6.32
N ARG A 26 -3.22 -1.81 5.51
CA ARG A 26 -4.39 -2.58 5.99
C ARG A 26 -3.97 -3.88 6.66
N ARG A 27 -2.94 -4.56 6.16
CA ARG A 27 -2.37 -5.78 6.78
C ARG A 27 -1.73 -5.48 8.14
N LYS A 28 -1.13 -4.29 8.31
CA LYS A 28 -0.66 -3.79 9.61
C LYS A 28 -1.79 -3.29 10.53
N ARG A 29 -3.04 -3.20 10.02
CA ARG A 29 -4.21 -2.62 10.70
C ARG A 29 -4.02 -1.16 11.12
N TRP A 30 -3.19 -0.43 10.40
CA TRP A 30 -2.99 0.98 10.67
C TRP A 30 -4.10 1.83 10.06
N THR A 31 -4.54 2.84 10.80
CA THR A 31 -5.27 3.98 10.21
C THR A 31 -4.32 4.80 9.34
N GLN A 32 -4.87 5.71 8.51
CA GLN A 32 -4.04 6.65 7.75
C GLN A 32 -3.20 7.55 8.67
N GLU A 33 -3.74 7.92 9.84
CA GLU A 33 -3.03 8.71 10.85
C GLU A 33 -1.83 7.96 11.41
N GLN A 34 -2.02 6.69 11.79
CA GLN A 34 -0.93 5.84 12.29
C GLN A 34 0.16 5.65 11.24
N ALA A 35 -0.21 5.42 9.98
CA ALA A 35 0.76 5.27 8.91
C ALA A 35 1.55 6.56 8.66
N GLY A 36 0.91 7.73 8.77
CA GLY A 36 1.58 9.02 8.71
C GLY A 36 2.57 9.26 9.85
N GLN A 37 2.23 8.83 11.07
CA GLN A 37 3.12 8.90 12.24
C GLN A 37 4.34 7.99 12.05
N GLU A 38 4.14 6.74 11.64
CA GLU A 38 5.26 5.82 11.38
C GLU A 38 6.13 6.26 10.19
N TRP A 39 5.54 6.92 9.21
CA TRP A 39 6.31 7.53 8.12
C TRP A 39 7.20 8.68 8.60
N GLU A 40 6.72 9.48 9.54
CA GLU A 40 7.50 10.56 10.16
C GLU A 40 8.68 9.99 10.96
N THR A 41 8.52 8.87 11.66
CA THR A 41 9.64 8.23 12.38
C THR A 41 10.74 7.75 11.44
N VAL A 42 10.37 7.29 10.24
CA VAL A 42 11.30 6.79 9.22
C VAL A 42 11.98 7.93 8.45
N THR A 43 11.22 8.98 8.11
CA THR A 43 11.67 9.99 7.13
C THR A 43 11.88 11.39 7.68
N GLY A 44 11.46 11.65 8.93
CA GLY A 44 11.41 12.98 9.53
C GLY A 44 10.37 13.92 8.91
N ARG A 45 9.50 13.42 8.02
CA ARG A 45 8.48 14.21 7.32
C ARG A 45 7.09 13.89 7.87
N ALA A 46 6.45 14.86 8.50
CA ALA A 46 5.09 14.71 8.98
C ALA A 46 4.10 14.54 7.81
N VAL A 47 3.23 13.53 7.89
CA VAL A 47 2.18 13.25 6.90
C VAL A 47 0.84 13.11 7.62
N SER A 48 -0.10 14.02 7.34
CA SER A 48 -1.45 13.94 7.94
C SER A 48 -2.25 12.75 7.41
N ALA A 49 -3.27 12.30 8.14
CA ALA A 49 -4.21 11.29 7.64
C ALA A 49 -4.82 11.63 6.26
N GLN A 50 -5.10 12.91 5.99
CA GLN A 50 -5.67 13.35 4.71
C GLN A 50 -4.66 13.25 3.57
N THR A 51 -3.41 13.63 3.84
CA THR A 51 -2.30 13.49 2.89
C THR A 51 -2.05 12.01 2.61
N TRP A 52 -2.02 11.17 3.64
CA TRP A 52 -1.87 9.72 3.47
C TRP A 52 -3.01 9.10 2.67
N TYR A 53 -4.25 9.51 2.94
CA TYR A 53 -5.40 9.10 2.15
C TYR A 53 -5.24 9.45 0.66
N ALA A 54 -4.69 10.63 0.35
CA ALA A 54 -4.40 11.03 -1.03
C ALA A 54 -3.25 10.21 -1.66
N LEU A 55 -2.23 9.84 -0.87
CA LEU A 55 -1.13 8.96 -1.33
C LEU A 55 -1.64 7.59 -1.78
N GLU A 56 -2.69 7.07 -1.16
CA GLU A 56 -3.24 5.74 -1.46
C GLU A 56 -4.26 5.73 -2.62
N ARG A 57 -4.58 6.89 -3.20
CA ARG A 57 -5.55 7.00 -4.29
C ARG A 57 -4.88 6.93 -5.66
N PRO A 58 -5.53 6.27 -6.65
CA PRO A 58 -5.11 6.38 -8.05
C PRO A 58 -5.10 7.84 -8.50
N GLY A 59 -4.09 8.22 -9.28
CA GLY A 59 -3.90 9.60 -9.75
C GLY A 59 -3.53 10.58 -8.63
N GLY A 60 -3.08 10.08 -7.47
CA GLY A 60 -2.64 10.90 -6.35
C GLY A 60 -1.33 11.64 -6.64
N ARG A 61 -0.22 11.09 -6.17
CA ARG A 61 1.12 11.71 -6.22
C ARG A 61 2.14 10.77 -6.87
N ALA A 62 3.16 11.34 -7.51
CA ALA A 62 4.36 10.61 -7.91
C ALA A 62 5.22 10.21 -6.71
N TRP A 63 5.73 8.98 -6.74
CA TRP A 63 6.66 8.44 -5.75
C TRP A 63 8.11 8.67 -6.21
N THR A 64 8.94 9.28 -5.37
CA THR A 64 10.39 9.35 -5.63
C THR A 64 11.07 8.03 -5.25
N ALA A 65 12.31 7.82 -5.68
CA ALA A 65 13.10 6.66 -5.25
C ALA A 65 13.19 6.57 -3.71
N ASP A 66 13.51 7.69 -3.05
CA ASP A 66 13.60 7.77 -1.58
C ASP A 66 12.26 7.45 -0.90
N ASP A 67 11.12 7.84 -1.50
CA ASP A 67 9.82 7.49 -0.95
C ASP A 67 9.53 5.99 -1.08
N ILE A 68 9.97 5.36 -2.16
CA ILE A 68 9.82 3.92 -2.36
C ILE A 68 10.69 3.17 -1.35
N GLU A 69 11.93 3.60 -1.14
CA GLU A 69 12.83 3.01 -0.13
C GLU A 69 12.26 3.17 1.29
N ALA A 70 11.76 4.37 1.63
CA ALA A 70 11.12 4.62 2.92
C ALA A 70 9.85 3.78 3.12
N ALA A 71 9.01 3.65 2.09
CA ALA A 71 7.81 2.81 2.14
C ALA A 71 8.18 1.33 2.30
N ALA A 72 9.20 0.87 1.58
CA ALA A 72 9.69 -0.50 1.65
C ALA A 72 10.18 -0.84 3.06
N TYR A 73 10.99 0.05 3.64
CA TYR A 73 11.44 -0.06 5.03
C TYR A 73 10.27 -0.05 6.02
N LEU A 74 9.34 0.91 5.87
CA LEU A 74 8.17 1.04 6.75
C LEU A 74 7.30 -0.23 6.79
N PHE A 75 7.17 -0.90 5.66
CA PHE A 75 6.32 -2.10 5.54
C PHE A 75 7.07 -3.42 5.63
N ASP A 76 8.39 -3.39 5.83
CA ASP A 76 9.25 -4.58 5.90
C ASP A 76 9.16 -5.43 4.62
N VAL A 77 9.32 -4.77 3.47
CA VAL A 77 9.35 -5.39 2.14
C VAL A 77 10.54 -4.88 1.33
N GLU A 78 10.93 -5.62 0.30
CA GLU A 78 11.92 -5.16 -0.67
C GLU A 78 11.34 -4.04 -1.55
N PRO A 79 12.11 -3.00 -1.93
CA PRO A 79 11.62 -1.90 -2.78
C PRO A 79 10.97 -2.37 -4.10
N VAL A 80 11.51 -3.43 -4.69
CA VAL A 80 10.98 -4.01 -5.94
C VAL A 80 9.55 -4.56 -5.78
N ALA A 81 9.18 -5.01 -4.57
CA ALA A 81 7.84 -5.52 -4.29
C ALA A 81 6.76 -4.43 -4.38
N LEU A 82 7.13 -3.15 -4.20
CA LEU A 82 6.21 -2.03 -4.38
C LEU A 82 5.94 -1.70 -5.86
N LEU A 83 6.80 -2.16 -6.76
CA LEU A 83 6.72 -1.87 -8.20
C LEU A 83 5.83 -2.84 -8.98
N VAL A 84 5.44 -3.96 -8.35
CA VAL A 84 4.58 -4.98 -8.94
C VAL A 84 3.31 -5.11 -8.09
N PRO A 85 2.13 -5.36 -8.69
CA PRO A 85 0.91 -5.54 -7.90
C PRO A 85 1.08 -6.65 -6.87
N LEU A 86 0.81 -6.35 -5.60
CA LEU A 86 0.78 -7.35 -4.56
C LEU A 86 -0.46 -8.25 -4.72
N ASP A 87 -0.27 -9.55 -4.55
CA ASP A 87 -1.39 -10.49 -4.51
C ASP A 87 -2.33 -10.15 -3.35
N THR A 88 -3.64 -10.21 -3.62
CA THR A 88 -4.64 -10.11 -2.56
C THR A 88 -4.58 -11.34 -1.66
N CYS A 89 -5.01 -11.19 -0.41
CA CYS A 89 -5.11 -12.33 0.49
C CYS A 89 -6.07 -13.39 -0.08
N THR A 90 -5.58 -14.58 -0.43
CA THR A 90 -6.40 -15.66 -1.01
C THR A 90 -7.54 -16.16 -0.12
N GLN A 91 -7.56 -15.79 1.16
CA GLN A 91 -8.62 -16.15 2.11
C GLN A 91 -9.75 -15.13 2.21
N CYS A 92 -9.48 -13.85 1.95
CA CYS A 92 -10.48 -12.80 2.16
C CYS A 92 -10.47 -11.70 1.11
N ASP A 93 -9.62 -11.79 0.09
CA ASP A 93 -9.38 -10.79 -0.95
C ASP A 93 -9.14 -9.37 -0.39
N ASP A 94 -8.48 -9.29 0.78
CA ASP A 94 -8.29 -8.07 1.56
C ASP A 94 -9.61 -7.31 1.89
N GLN A 95 -10.73 -8.03 1.89
CA GLN A 95 -12.09 -7.58 2.22
C GLN A 95 -12.81 -8.54 3.20
N PRO A 96 -12.28 -8.72 4.42
CA PRO A 96 -12.97 -9.53 5.43
C PRO A 96 -14.33 -8.93 5.82
N PRO A 97 -15.28 -9.76 6.31
CA PRO A 97 -16.59 -9.28 6.75
C PRO A 97 -16.52 -8.22 7.85
N ALA A 98 -17.56 -7.39 7.93
CA ALA A 98 -17.63 -6.30 8.91
C ALA A 98 -17.45 -6.80 10.36
N GLY A 99 -16.50 -6.23 11.09
CA GLY A 99 -16.17 -6.60 12.47
C GLY A 99 -15.29 -7.85 12.62
N PHE A 100 -14.80 -8.44 11.51
CA PHE A 100 -13.89 -9.58 11.55
C PHE A 100 -12.47 -9.18 11.10
N ILE A 101 -11.49 -9.87 11.67
CA ILE A 101 -10.09 -9.79 11.27
C ILE A 101 -9.74 -11.08 10.53
N CYS A 102 -9.17 -10.98 9.34
CA CYS A 102 -8.68 -12.14 8.62
C CYS A 102 -7.46 -12.72 9.37
N ALA A 103 -7.55 -13.97 9.82
CA ALA A 103 -6.45 -14.63 10.52
C ALA A 103 -5.21 -14.84 9.63
N ALA A 104 -5.37 -14.87 8.30
CA ALA A 104 -4.26 -15.11 7.37
C ALA A 104 -3.46 -13.84 7.05
N CYS A 105 -4.13 -12.70 6.83
CA CYS A 105 -3.46 -11.45 6.40
C CYS A 105 -3.57 -10.29 7.40
N GLY A 106 -4.32 -10.45 8.48
CA GLY A 106 -4.49 -9.43 9.53
C GLY A 106 -5.41 -8.26 9.16
N VAL A 107 -5.89 -8.16 7.91
CA VAL A 107 -6.82 -7.09 7.51
C VAL A 107 -8.11 -7.15 8.36
N GLU A 108 -8.60 -5.99 8.77
CA GLU A 108 -9.87 -5.83 9.51
C GLU A 108 -10.97 -5.31 8.58
N GLY A 109 -12.16 -5.90 8.68
CA GLY A 109 -13.33 -5.50 7.90
C GLY A 109 -13.91 -4.19 8.44
N PRO A 110 -14.64 -3.42 7.60
CA PRO A 110 -15.23 -2.16 8.04
C PRO A 110 -16.15 -2.38 9.24
N ARG A 111 -15.99 -1.61 10.32
CA ARG A 111 -16.96 -1.63 11.41
C ARG A 111 -18.28 -1.04 10.91
N LYS A 112 -19.41 -1.72 11.20
CA LYS A 112 -20.74 -1.13 10.99
C LYS A 112 -20.85 0.07 11.93
N ALA A 113 -21.18 1.23 11.36
CA ALA A 113 -21.48 2.45 12.10
C ALA A 113 -22.79 2.31 12.88
#